data_AF-A0A3A8JA11-F1
#
_entry.id   AF-A0A3A8JA11-F1
#
_cell.length_a   1.000
_cell.length_b   1.000
_cell.length_c   1.000
_cell.angle_alpha   90.00
_cell.angle_beta   90.00
_cell.angle_gamma   90.00
#
_symmetry.space_group_name_H-M   'P 1'
#
loop_
_entity.id
_entity.type
_entity.pdbx_description
1 polymer ?
#
loop_
_entity_poly.entity_id
_entity_poly.type
_entity_poly.pdbx_seq_one_letter_code
_entity_poly.pdbx_strand_id
1 'polypeptide(L)'
;MRIELKREGGVAFIPGLNRPRLFNLADLPPAQAEAITRSVQAASFFERPARVGTASKGAADQTRYTLTIEEGGRRHSVQLLEPVEDASLRALLDLLKQVERTAARAPPNTVNR
;
A
#
# COMPACT_ATOMS: atom_id res chain seq x y z
N MET A 1 -6.58 2.72 12.32
CA MET A 1 -5.56 1.98 11.57
C MET A 1 -4.82 2.95 10.66
N ARG A 2 -3.48 2.88 10.64
CA ARG A 2 -2.61 3.67 9.77
C ARG A 2 -1.85 2.74 8.85
N ILE A 3 -1.74 3.10 7.58
CA ILE A 3 -1.08 2.30 6.55
C ILE A 3 -0.04 3.15 5.86
N GLU A 4 1.16 2.61 5.72
CA GLU A 4 2.25 3.19 4.95
C GLU A 4 2.52 2.31 3.74
N LEU A 5 2.53 2.91 2.55
CA LEU A 5 2.86 2.25 1.29
C LEU A 5 4.09 2.91 0.69
N LYS A 6 5.16 2.14 0.54
CA LYS A 6 6.36 2.57 -0.17
C LYS A 6 6.50 1.72 -1.43
N ARG A 7 6.60 2.37 -2.59
CA ARG A 7 6.97 1.69 -3.84
C ARG A 7 8.49 1.75 -3.99
N GLU A 8 9.14 0.72 -4.50
CA GLU A 8 10.57 0.68 -4.79
C GLU A 8 10.79 -0.03 -6.13
N GLY A 9 11.66 0.51 -6.98
CA GLY A 9 11.88 -0.03 -8.33
C GLY A 9 10.73 0.24 -9.33
N GLY A 10 10.84 -0.37 -10.51
CA GLY A 10 9.95 -0.15 -11.66
C GLY A 10 10.39 1.00 -12.59
N VAL A 11 9.76 1.08 -13.76
CA VAL A 11 10.15 1.89 -14.95
C VAL A 11 10.11 3.42 -14.74
N ALA A 12 9.82 3.89 -13.52
CA ALA A 12 9.79 5.32 -13.17
C ALA A 12 10.27 5.59 -11.72
N PHE A 13 11.11 4.70 -11.17
CA PHE A 13 11.69 4.92 -9.84
C PHE A 13 12.78 5.98 -9.91
N ILE A 14 12.52 7.15 -9.31
CA ILE A 14 13.55 8.16 -9.06
C ILE A 14 14.03 8.01 -7.61
N PRO A 15 15.28 7.56 -7.39
CA PRO A 15 15.87 7.49 -6.06
C PRO A 15 15.81 8.88 -5.39
N GLY A 16 15.33 8.96 -4.15
CA GLY A 16 15.27 10.21 -3.38
C GLY A 16 13.97 11.02 -3.48
N LEU A 17 13.09 10.75 -4.46
CA LEU A 17 11.77 11.39 -4.56
C LEU A 17 10.60 10.51 -4.13
N ASN A 18 10.87 9.23 -3.91
CA ASN A 18 9.85 8.24 -3.60
C ASN A 18 9.53 8.23 -2.10
N ARG A 19 8.72 9.19 -1.68
CA ARG A 19 8.26 9.29 -0.28
C ARG A 19 7.19 8.22 -0.01
N PRO A 20 7.24 7.54 1.14
CA PRO A 20 6.18 6.63 1.53
C PRO A 20 4.85 7.38 1.62
N ARG A 21 3.80 6.79 1.04
CA ARG A 21 2.42 7.28 1.14
C ARG A 21 1.83 6.82 2.45
N LEU A 22 1.31 7.77 3.22
CA LEU A 22 0.65 7.50 4.48
C LEU A 22 -0.86 7.63 4.29
N PHE A 23 -1.59 6.60 4.67
CA PHE A 23 -3.04 6.55 4.70
C PHE A 23 -3.49 6.38 6.14
N ASN A 24 -4.35 7.27 6.60
CA ASN A 24 -5.04 7.13 7.86
C ASN A 24 -6.48 6.78 7.56
N LEU A 25 -6.95 5.60 8.01
CA LEU A 25 -8.31 5.15 7.71
C LEU A 25 -9.38 6.11 8.24
N ALA A 26 -9.07 6.88 9.29
CA ALA A 26 -9.99 7.90 9.82
C ALA A 26 -10.22 9.08 8.85
N ASP A 27 -9.28 9.31 7.92
CA ASP A 27 -9.36 10.39 6.94
C ASP A 27 -9.95 9.90 5.59
N LEU A 28 -10.27 8.61 5.48
CA LEU A 28 -10.84 8.01 4.28
C LEU A 28 -12.37 7.93 4.37
N PRO A 29 -13.07 7.92 3.22
CA PRO A 29 -14.50 7.66 3.20
C PRO A 29 -14.84 6.33 3.90
N PRO A 30 -15.93 6.25 4.68
CA PRO A 30 -16.26 5.07 5.49
C PRO A 30 -16.27 3.77 4.69
N ALA A 31 -16.86 3.78 3.49
CA ALA A 31 -16.91 2.63 2.59
C ALA A 31 -15.51 2.13 2.18
N GLN A 32 -14.55 3.04 1.97
CA GLN A 32 -13.16 2.69 1.63
C GLN A 32 -12.42 2.16 2.86
N ALA A 33 -12.57 2.82 4.01
CA ALA A 33 -11.96 2.39 5.27
C ALA A 33 -12.41 0.98 5.66
N GLU A 34 -13.71 0.67 5.52
CA GLU A 34 -14.25 -0.68 5.76
C GLU A 34 -13.70 -1.71 4.78
N ALA A 35 -13.66 -1.38 3.47
CA ALA A 35 -13.12 -2.30 2.46
C ALA A 35 -11.64 -2.65 2.71
N ILE A 36 -10.83 -1.65 3.11
CA ILE A 36 -9.43 -1.85 3.47
C ILE A 36 -9.33 -2.72 4.73
N THR A 37 -10.09 -2.39 5.79
CA THR A 37 -10.07 -3.14 7.05
C THR A 37 -10.40 -4.61 6.83
N ARG A 38 -11.47 -4.90 6.06
CA ARG A 38 -11.85 -6.27 5.69
C ARG A 38 -10.77 -6.98 4.89
N SER A 39 -10.11 -6.27 3.97
CA SER A 39 -9.03 -6.85 3.15
C SER A 39 -7.78 -7.17 3.98
N VAL A 40 -7.42 -6.31 4.97
CA VAL A 40 -6.31 -6.57 5.89
C VAL A 40 -6.58 -7.82 6.74
N GLN A 41 -7.81 -7.96 7.25
CA GLN A 41 -8.23 -9.13 8.01
C GLN A 41 -8.27 -10.40 7.14
N ALA A 42 -8.87 -10.33 5.94
CA ALA A 42 -8.93 -11.45 5.01
C ALA A 42 -7.53 -11.91 4.55
N ALA A 43 -6.59 -10.97 4.41
CA ALA A 43 -5.20 -11.30 4.10
C ALA A 43 -4.42 -11.84 5.31
N SER A 44 -4.99 -11.83 6.52
CA SER A 44 -4.30 -12.15 7.77
C SER A 44 -2.94 -11.44 7.86
N PHE A 45 -2.92 -10.14 7.52
CA PHE A 45 -1.70 -9.40 7.22
C PHE A 45 -0.63 -9.51 8.33
N PHE A 46 -1.06 -9.44 9.60
CA PHE A 46 -0.17 -9.52 10.76
C PHE A 46 0.46 -10.91 10.97
N GLU A 47 -0.07 -11.95 10.33
CA GLU A 47 0.48 -13.31 10.37
C GLU A 47 1.34 -13.62 9.13
N ARG A 48 1.37 -12.72 8.15
CA ARG A 48 2.16 -12.90 6.93
C ARG A 48 3.66 -12.73 7.18
N PRO A 49 4.50 -13.45 6.44
CA PRO A 49 5.94 -13.25 6.51
C PRO A 49 6.30 -11.84 6.05
N ALA A 50 7.43 -11.32 6.53
CA ALA A 50 7.91 -9.98 6.20
C ALA A 50 8.20 -9.77 4.70
N ARG A 51 8.30 -10.85 3.91
CA ARG A 51 8.45 -10.82 2.45
C ARG A 51 7.54 -11.85 1.81
N VAL A 52 6.76 -11.44 0.81
CA VAL A 52 5.87 -12.29 0.03
C VAL A 52 6.17 -12.08 -1.46
N GLY A 53 6.35 -13.21 -2.16
CA GLY A 53 6.71 -13.26 -3.58
C GLY A 53 8.17 -13.67 -3.80
N THR A 54 8.46 -14.21 -4.98
CA THR A 54 9.81 -14.58 -5.40
C THR A 54 10.39 -13.56 -6.37
N ALA A 55 11.63 -13.13 -6.11
CA ALA A 55 12.38 -12.34 -7.07
C ALA A 55 12.85 -13.25 -8.21
N SER A 56 12.33 -13.05 -9.42
CA SER A 56 12.80 -13.79 -10.60
C SER A 56 14.23 -13.37 -10.94
N LYS A 57 15.11 -14.33 -11.25
CA LYS A 57 16.47 -14.05 -11.73
C LYS A 57 16.40 -13.19 -13.00
N GLY A 58 17.01 -12.00 -12.97
CA GLY A 58 16.99 -11.03 -14.08
C GLY A 58 16.00 -9.87 -13.92
N ALA A 59 15.23 -9.82 -12.83
CA ALA A 59 14.21 -8.79 -12.62
C ALA A 59 14.78 -7.48 -12.04
N ALA A 60 15.72 -6.85 -12.75
CA ALA A 60 16.24 -5.52 -12.39
C ALA A 60 15.12 -4.46 -12.35
N ASP A 61 14.07 -4.65 -13.17
CA ASP A 61 12.91 -3.77 -13.27
C ASP A 61 11.72 -4.19 -12.38
N GLN A 62 11.90 -5.14 -11.46
CA GLN A 62 10.81 -5.61 -10.62
C GLN A 62 10.32 -4.52 -9.66
N THR A 63 9.02 -4.23 -9.71
CA THR A 63 8.39 -3.35 -8.73
C THR A 63 8.25 -4.07 -7.39
N ARG A 64 8.67 -3.41 -6.32
CA ARG A 64 8.50 -3.85 -4.94
C ARG A 64 7.62 -2.85 -4.20
N TYR A 65 6.76 -3.36 -3.32
CA TYR A 65 5.94 -2.54 -2.45
C TYR A 65 6.19 -2.95 -1.00
N THR A 66 6.59 -2.01 -0.17
CA THR A 66 6.67 -2.24 1.27
C THR A 66 5.40 -1.65 1.89
N LEU A 67 4.53 -2.52 2.40
CA LEU A 67 3.34 -2.15 3.16
C LEU A 67 3.68 -2.24 4.64
N THR A 68 3.37 -1.18 5.38
CA THR A 68 3.40 -1.21 6.84
C THR A 68 2.03 -0.85 7.37
N ILE A 69 1.46 -1.71 8.21
CA ILE A 69 0.15 -1.49 8.83
C ILE A 69 0.33 -1.37 10.33
N GLU A 70 -0.26 -0.32 10.89
CA GLU A 70 -0.32 -0.07 12.32
C GLU A 70 -1.78 -0.05 12.78
N GLU A 71 -2.11 -0.95 13.70
CA GLU A 71 -3.45 -1.08 14.28
C GLU A 71 -3.35 -1.47 15.76
N GLY A 72 -4.05 -0.73 16.62
CA GLY A 72 -4.13 -1.07 18.05
C GLY A 72 -2.78 -1.19 18.77
N GLY A 73 -1.77 -0.42 18.34
CA GLY A 73 -0.41 -0.47 18.88
C GLY A 73 0.47 -1.59 18.31
N ARG A 74 -0.06 -2.44 17.41
CA ARG A 74 0.72 -3.42 16.66
C ARG A 74 1.13 -2.84 15.32
N ARG A 75 2.41 -2.95 14.97
CA ARG A 75 2.96 -2.52 13.68
C ARG A 75 3.58 -3.72 12.98
N HIS A 76 3.19 -3.98 11.73
CA HIS A 76 3.77 -5.04 10.91
C HIS A 76 4.12 -4.54 9.52
N SER A 77 5.23 -5.01 8.98
CA SER A 77 5.74 -4.60 7.66
C SER A 77 5.90 -5.84 6.77
N VAL A 78 5.28 -5.79 5.60
CA VAL A 78 5.33 -6.85 4.59
C VAL A 78 5.80 -6.25 3.27
N GLN A 79 6.86 -6.81 2.71
CA GLN A 79 7.34 -6.48 1.37
C GLN A 79 6.71 -7.42 0.35
N LEU A 80 6.02 -6.85 -0.62
CA LEU A 80 5.39 -7.52 -1.75
C LEU A 80 6.26 -7.31 -2.99
N LEU A 81 6.54 -8.38 -3.72
CA LEU A 81 7.20 -8.32 -5.03
C LEU A 81 6.15 -8.53 -6.13
N GLU A 82 6.19 -7.73 -7.20
CA GLU A 82 5.32 -7.99 -8.36
C GLU A 82 5.91 -9.08 -9.28
N PRO A 83 5.08 -10.02 -9.79
CA PRO A 83 3.64 -10.16 -9.54
C PRO A 83 3.32 -10.70 -8.15
N VAL A 84 2.32 -10.10 -7.47
CA VAL A 84 1.86 -10.56 -6.15
C VAL A 84 0.97 -11.79 -6.34
N GLU A 85 1.48 -12.97 -5.99
CA GLU A 85 0.78 -14.25 -6.19
C GLU A 85 -0.41 -14.45 -5.24
N ASP A 86 -0.33 -13.87 -4.04
CA ASP A 86 -1.40 -13.96 -3.05
C ASP A 86 -2.55 -13.01 -3.41
N ALA A 87 -3.72 -13.58 -3.72
CA ALA A 87 -4.89 -12.82 -4.17
C ALA A 87 -5.38 -11.83 -3.11
N SER A 88 -5.30 -12.15 -1.81
CA SER A 88 -5.76 -11.27 -0.72
C SER A 88 -4.82 -10.08 -0.55
N LEU A 89 -3.50 -10.29 -0.61
CA LEU A 89 -2.51 -9.21 -0.58
C LEU A 89 -2.58 -8.36 -1.85
N ARG A 90 -2.86 -8.98 -3.00
CA ARG A 90 -3.08 -8.27 -4.26
C ARG A 90 -4.29 -7.34 -4.17
N ALA A 91 -5.42 -7.84 -3.70
CA ALA A 91 -6.64 -7.06 -3.52
C ALA A 91 -6.42 -5.86 -2.57
N LEU A 92 -5.71 -6.08 -1.45
CA LEU A 92 -5.34 -5.00 -0.52
C LEU A 92 -4.47 -3.94 -1.20
N LEU A 93 -3.44 -4.36 -1.95
CA LEU A 93 -2.57 -3.45 -2.68
C LEU A 93 -3.34 -2.62 -3.72
N ASP A 94 -4.28 -3.25 -4.44
CA ASP A 94 -5.08 -2.57 -5.46
C ASP A 94 -6.05 -1.55 -4.85
N LEU A 95 -6.65 -1.84 -3.69
CA LEU A 95 -7.44 -0.86 -2.93
C LEU A 95 -6.60 0.35 -2.52
N LEU A 96 -5.39 0.14 -1.98
CA LEU A 96 -4.51 1.24 -1.59
C LEU A 96 -4.08 2.10 -2.79
N LYS A 97 -3.78 1.48 -3.94
CA LYS A 97 -3.50 2.18 -5.21
C LYS A 97 -4.69 3.02 -5.67
N GLN A 98 -5.93 2.53 -5.50
CA GLN A 98 -7.14 3.27 -5.84
C GLN A 98 -7.35 4.48 -4.92
N VAL A 99 -7.08 4.33 -3.62
CA VAL A 99 -7.10 5.45 -2.67
C VAL A 99 -6.06 6.50 -3.06
N GLU A 100 -4.83 6.09 -3.38
CA GLU A 100 -3.77 7.01 -3.81
C GLU A 100 -4.18 7.82 -5.04
N ARG A 101 -4.80 7.17 -6.03
CA ARG A 101 -5.30 7.85 -7.24
C ARG A 101 -6.41 8.83 -6.92
N THR A 102 -7.34 8.48 -6.04
CA THR A 102 -8.43 9.37 -5.61
C THR A 102 -7.88 10.58 -4.87
N ALA A 103 -6.93 10.37 -3.94
CA ALA A 103 -6.27 11.43 -3.18
C ALA A 103 -5.43 12.35 -4.07
N ALA A 104 -4.79 11.83 -5.12
CA ALA A 104 -4.04 12.63 -6.09
C ALA A 104 -4.94 13.44 -7.03
N ARG A 105 -6.21 13.05 -7.19
CA ARG A 105 -7.17 13.71 -8.09
C ARG A 105 -8.06 14.74 -7.39
N ALA A 106 -8.08 14.76 -6.05
CA ALA A 106 -8.67 15.86 -5.31
C ALA A 106 -7.83 17.13 -5.58
N PRO A 107 -8.38 18.19 -6.21
CA PRO A 107 -7.63 19.42 -6.37
C PRO A 107 -7.26 19.98 -4.99
N PRO A 108 -6.10 20.63 -4.82
CA PRO A 108 -5.86 21.42 -3.63
C PRO A 108 -7.01 22.42 -3.54
N ASN A 109 -7.74 22.39 -2.43
CA ASN A 109 -8.82 23.31 -2.17
C ASN A 109 -8.23 24.73 -2.24
N THR A 110 -8.45 25.44 -3.35
CA THR A 110 -8.32 26.89 -3.40
C THR A 110 -9.43 27.44 -2.51
N VAL A 111 -9.18 27.47 -1.20
CA VAL A 111 -9.81 28.46 -0.35
C VAL A 111 -9.20 29.78 -0.79
N ASN A 112 -9.93 30.53 -1.60
CA ASN A 112 -9.80 31.97 -1.54
C ASN A 112 -11.19 32.58 -1.46
N ARG A 113 -11.33 33.36 -0.39
CA ARG A 113 -12.52 34.10 0.06
C ARG A 113 -12.95 35.15 -0.95
#